data_AF-A0A519SUT6-F1
#
_entry.id   AF-A0A519SUT6-F1
#
_cell.length_a   1.000
_cell.length_b   1.000
_cell.length_c   1.000
_cell.angle_alpha   90.00
_cell.angle_beta   90.00
_cell.angle_gamma   90.00
#
_symmetry.space_group_name_H-M   'P 1'
#
loop_
_entity.id
_entity.type
_entity.pdbx_description
1 polymer ?
#
loop_
_entity_poly.entity_id
_entity_poly.type
_entity_poly.pdbx_seq_one_letter_code
_entity_poly.pdbx_strand_id
1 'polypeptide(L)'
;MKNFMLAALLLLLAGQAHAQFGIKGGVNEAVLTGRVGEDATYKTYFHAGVFYEFKLLGPLSIQPEVLYSLQGSQLKGATTVTNYTTQLNYVQVPLLAKLTFGPVYVEAGPQFGYLVSANENGMVQVRNSSGNVAYAGVDQSSTSN
;
A
#
# COMPACT_ATOMS: atom_id res chain seq x y z
N MET A 1 16.06 2.61 24.01
CA MET A 1 15.39 2.84 22.71
C MET A 1 15.50 4.29 22.21
N LYS A 2 15.29 5.33 23.04
CA LYS A 2 15.36 6.74 22.61
C LYS A 2 16.72 7.15 22.00
N ASN A 3 17.82 6.67 22.56
CA ASN A 3 19.18 7.00 22.10
C ASN A 3 19.54 6.37 20.75
N PHE A 4 18.88 5.25 20.38
CA PHE A 4 19.11 4.58 19.10
C PHE A 4 18.40 5.32 17.96
N MET A 5 17.19 5.84 18.20
CA MET A 5 16.51 6.71 17.23
C MET A 5 17.24 8.03 17.02
N LEU A 6 17.82 8.60 18.09
CA LEU A 6 18.60 9.83 18.00
C LEU A 6 19.93 9.62 17.25
N ALA A 7 20.59 8.49 17.47
CA ALA A 7 21.78 8.11 16.71
C ALA A 7 21.47 7.89 15.22
N ALA A 8 20.36 7.21 14.90
CA ALA A 8 19.90 7.05 13.52
C ALA A 8 19.58 8.40 12.86
N LEU A 9 18.96 9.34 13.59
CA LEU A 9 18.67 10.69 13.10
C LEU A 9 19.94 11.52 12.88
N LEU A 10 20.94 11.39 13.74
CA LEU A 10 22.23 12.09 13.61
C LEU A 10 23.09 11.51 12.46
N LEU A 11 23.04 10.19 12.25
CA LEU A 11 23.66 9.52 11.10
C LEU A 11 23.04 9.96 9.77
N LEU A 12 21.73 10.23 9.72
CA LEU A 12 21.05 10.79 8.55
C LEU A 12 21.49 12.23 8.23
N LEU A 13 21.92 13.00 9.23
CA LEU A 13 22.34 14.40 9.05
C LEU A 13 23.82 14.55 8.63
N ALA A 14 24.69 13.58 8.96
CA ALA A 14 26.13 13.63 8.70
C ALA A 14 26.54 13.35 7.24
N GLY A 15 25.59 13.05 6.35
CA GLY A 15 25.82 12.51 5.00
C GLY A 15 25.60 13.46 3.82
N GLN A 16 25.90 14.76 3.95
CA GLN A 16 25.48 15.77 2.96
C GLN A 16 26.22 15.74 1.60
N ALA A 17 27.19 14.83 1.38
CA ALA A 17 27.96 14.79 0.13
C ALA A 17 27.40 13.86 -0.96
N HIS A 18 26.52 12.91 -0.63
CA HIS A 18 26.02 11.91 -1.60
C HIS A 18 24.57 11.49 -1.39
N ALA A 19 23.80 12.27 -0.63
CA ALA A 19 22.40 11.96 -0.38
C ALA A 19 21.48 12.67 -1.38
N GLN A 20 20.47 11.95 -1.89
CA GLN A 20 19.53 12.45 -2.88
C GLN A 20 18.10 12.32 -2.37
N PHE A 21 17.38 13.43 -2.38
CA PHE A 21 15.94 13.42 -2.15
C PHE A 21 15.22 13.27 -3.49
N GLY A 22 14.16 12.47 -3.50
CA GLY A 22 13.37 12.24 -4.71
C GLY A 22 11.91 11.96 -4.43
N ILE A 23 11.10 12.03 -5.49
CA ILE A 23 9.70 11.61 -5.48
C ILE A 23 9.58 10.26 -6.19
N LYS A 24 8.70 9.39 -5.70
CA LYS A 24 8.38 8.10 -6.30
C LYS A 24 6.88 8.00 -6.51
N GLY A 25 6.47 7.46 -7.65
CA GLY A 25 5.08 7.17 -7.94
C GLY A 25 4.98 6.00 -8.92
N GLY A 26 3.90 5.24 -8.82
CA GLY A 26 3.69 4.08 -9.66
C GLY A 26 2.26 3.57 -9.59
N VAL A 27 1.94 2.66 -10.51
CA VAL A 27 0.67 1.93 -10.54
C VAL A 27 0.89 0.52 -10.03
N ASN A 28 -0.12 -0.05 -9.38
CA ASN A 28 -0.12 -1.42 -8.91
C ASN A 28 -1.46 -2.07 -9.20
N GLU A 29 -1.45 -3.35 -9.61
CA GLU A 29 -2.67 -4.15 -9.69
C GLU A 29 -2.81 -4.98 -8.43
N ALA A 30 -3.93 -4.81 -7.72
CA ALA A 30 -4.21 -5.51 -6.49
C ALA A 30 -5.43 -6.41 -6.65
N VAL A 31 -5.37 -7.59 -6.04
CA VAL A 31 -6.49 -8.50 -5.85
C VAL A 31 -6.42 -9.04 -4.42
N LEU A 32 -7.52 -8.97 -3.68
CA LEU A 32 -7.63 -9.62 -2.37
C LEU A 32 -8.37 -10.94 -2.57
N THR A 33 -7.65 -12.04 -2.40
CA THR A 33 -8.20 -13.40 -2.40
C THR A 33 -8.30 -13.91 -0.96
N GLY A 34 -9.31 -14.71 -0.63
CA GLY A 34 -9.45 -15.27 0.72
C GLY A 34 -10.87 -15.54 1.20
N ARG A 35 -11.91 -15.12 0.47
CA ARG A 35 -13.31 -15.43 0.78
C ARG A 35 -13.76 -16.62 -0.07
N VAL A 36 -14.13 -17.72 0.59
CA VAL A 36 -14.62 -18.94 -0.09
C VAL A 36 -15.96 -18.62 -0.73
N GLY A 37 -16.05 -18.75 -2.07
CA GLY A 37 -17.30 -18.56 -2.83
C GLY A 37 -17.48 -17.19 -3.47
N GLU A 38 -16.47 -16.31 -3.47
CA GLU A 38 -16.49 -15.01 -4.17
C GLU A 38 -15.33 -14.89 -5.16
N ASP A 39 -15.61 -14.40 -6.37
CA ASP A 39 -14.59 -14.10 -7.38
C ASP A 39 -13.99 -12.72 -7.13
N ALA A 40 -12.71 -12.69 -6.76
CA ALA A 40 -11.94 -11.47 -6.62
C ALA A 40 -11.29 -11.10 -7.96
N THR A 41 -11.54 -9.87 -8.43
CA THR A 41 -10.97 -9.36 -9.67
C THR A 41 -9.88 -8.33 -9.37
N TYR A 42 -8.82 -8.33 -10.19
CA TYR A 42 -7.77 -7.31 -10.15
C TYR A 42 -8.34 -5.90 -10.33
N LYS A 43 -7.79 -4.97 -9.57
CA LYS A 43 -8.07 -3.54 -9.71
C LYS A 43 -6.77 -2.76 -9.72
N THR A 44 -6.65 -1.84 -10.67
CA THR A 44 -5.53 -0.92 -10.75
C THR A 44 -5.66 0.15 -9.68
N TYR A 45 -4.59 0.33 -8.94
CA TYR A 45 -4.38 1.35 -7.92
C TYR A 45 -3.04 2.05 -8.17
N PHE A 46 -2.72 3.01 -7.31
CA PHE A 46 -1.47 3.75 -7.40
C PHE A 46 -0.83 3.92 -6.02
N HIS A 47 0.44 4.26 -6.05
CA HIS A 47 1.17 4.75 -4.90
C HIS A 47 1.99 5.98 -5.29
N ALA A 48 2.20 6.88 -4.34
CA ALA A 48 3.00 8.08 -4.52
C ALA A 48 3.64 8.48 -3.19
N GLY A 49 4.82 9.09 -3.25
CA GLY A 49 5.52 9.53 -2.07
C GLY A 49 6.91 10.05 -2.34
N VAL A 50 7.72 10.02 -1.30
CA VAL A 50 9.07 10.57 -1.30
C VAL A 50 10.05 9.54 -0.80
N PHE A 51 11.29 9.66 -1.25
CA PHE A 51 12.38 8.84 -0.76
C PHE A 51 13.62 9.69 -0.52
N TYR A 52 14.49 9.15 0.31
CA TYR A 52 15.81 9.69 0.53
C TYR A 52 16.83 8.58 0.28
N GLU A 53 17.70 8.75 -0.70
CA GLU A 53 18.76 7.80 -1.01
C GLU A 53 20.07 8.27 -0.38
N PHE A 54 20.68 7.42 0.43
CA PHE A 54 21.99 7.60 1.03
C PHE A 54 22.98 6.59 0.46
N LYS A 55 23.98 7.04 -0.31
CA LYS A 55 25.07 6.19 -0.76
C LYS A 55 25.99 5.82 0.41
N LEU A 56 26.12 4.52 0.66
CA LEU A 56 27.03 3.99 1.68
C LEU A 56 28.42 3.80 1.09
N LEU A 57 28.57 2.86 0.15
CA LEU A 57 29.85 2.34 -0.31
C LEU A 57 29.72 1.84 -1.75
N GLY A 58 30.46 2.44 -2.68
CA GLY A 58 30.48 2.02 -4.09
C GLY A 58 29.07 1.94 -4.70
N PRO A 59 28.61 0.74 -5.12
CA PRO A 59 27.28 0.55 -5.71
C PRO A 59 26.13 0.48 -4.68
N LEU A 60 26.43 0.42 -3.37
CA LEU A 60 25.45 0.22 -2.31
C LEU A 60 24.91 1.54 -1.74
N SER A 61 23.59 1.67 -1.74
CA SER A 61 22.83 2.76 -1.10
C SER A 61 21.78 2.19 -0.12
N ILE A 62 21.40 2.98 0.87
CA ILE A 62 20.17 2.79 1.66
C ILE A 62 19.15 3.84 1.22
N GLN A 63 17.90 3.42 1.02
CA GLN A 63 16.80 4.25 0.52
C GLN A 63 15.56 4.07 1.40
N PRO A 64 15.42 4.81 2.52
CA PRO A 64 14.15 4.97 3.21
C PRO A 64 13.13 5.74 2.35
N GLU A 65 11.88 5.32 2.42
CA GLU A 65 10.77 5.94 1.68
C GLU A 65 9.55 6.15 2.57
N VAL A 66 8.70 7.08 2.17
CA VAL A 66 7.36 7.25 2.73
C VAL A 66 6.39 7.34 1.56
N LEU A 67 5.49 6.36 1.45
CA LEU A 67 4.58 6.19 0.34
C LEU A 67 3.14 6.17 0.84
N TYR A 68 2.26 6.95 0.21
CA TYR A 68 0.82 6.72 0.27
C TYR A 68 0.46 5.71 -0.83
N SER A 69 -0.16 4.59 -0.46
CA SER A 69 -0.42 3.46 -1.35
C SER A 69 -1.88 3.03 -1.23
N LEU A 70 -2.57 2.92 -2.38
CA LEU A 70 -3.89 2.33 -2.44
C LEU A 70 -3.77 0.85 -2.79
N GLN A 71 -4.50 0.04 -2.04
CA GLN A 71 -4.64 -1.40 -2.25
C GLN A 71 -6.11 -1.76 -2.15
N GLY A 72 -6.50 -2.92 -2.65
CA GLY A 72 -7.91 -3.30 -2.62
C GLY A 72 -8.28 -4.34 -3.66
N SER A 73 -9.56 -4.62 -3.73
CA SER A 73 -10.13 -5.64 -4.61
C SER A 73 -11.55 -5.27 -5.00
N GLN A 74 -11.95 -5.73 -6.17
CA GLN A 74 -13.36 -5.74 -6.54
C GLN A 74 -13.87 -7.17 -6.43
N LEU A 75 -14.85 -7.37 -5.55
CA LEU A 75 -15.58 -8.61 -5.39
C LEU A 75 -16.82 -8.55 -6.27
N LYS A 76 -16.94 -9.53 -7.17
CA LYS A 76 -18.14 -9.72 -7.99
C LYS A 76 -18.96 -10.84 -7.37
N GLY A 77 -20.18 -10.53 -6.97
CA GLY A 77 -21.16 -11.53 -6.54
C GLY A 77 -21.79 -12.26 -7.73
N ALA A 78 -22.67 -13.22 -7.43
CA ALA A 78 -23.30 -14.10 -8.43
C ALA A 78 -24.17 -13.38 -9.49
N THR A 79 -24.54 -12.12 -9.26
CA THR A 79 -25.28 -11.27 -10.21
C THR A 79 -24.49 -10.00 -10.52
N THR A 80 -24.58 -9.45 -11.74
CA THR A 80 -23.95 -8.18 -12.16
C THR A 80 -24.28 -6.99 -11.25
N VAL A 81 -25.39 -7.06 -10.51
CA VAL A 81 -25.83 -6.03 -9.56
C VAL A 81 -25.03 -6.08 -8.26
N THR A 82 -24.48 -7.22 -7.86
CA THR A 82 -23.64 -7.36 -6.67
C THR A 82 -22.17 -7.08 -6.99
N ASN A 83 -21.82 -5.80 -7.15
CA ASN A 83 -20.43 -5.37 -7.22
C ASN A 83 -20.07 -4.71 -5.90
N TYR A 84 -19.02 -5.20 -5.25
CA TYR A 84 -18.55 -4.69 -3.98
C TYR A 84 -17.05 -4.41 -4.06
N THR A 85 -16.66 -3.18 -3.75
CA THR A 85 -15.26 -2.74 -3.82
C THR A 85 -14.76 -2.47 -2.42
N THR A 86 -13.64 -3.10 -2.05
CA THR A 86 -12.89 -2.77 -0.85
C THR A 86 -11.66 -1.97 -1.26
N GLN A 87 -11.50 -0.77 -0.72
CA GLN A 87 -10.34 0.09 -0.92
C GLN A 87 -9.65 0.34 0.42
N LEU A 88 -8.36 0.04 0.46
CA LEU A 88 -7.48 0.20 1.62
C LEU A 88 -6.41 1.24 1.29
N ASN A 89 -6.31 2.25 2.14
CA ASN A 89 -5.35 3.33 2.03
C ASN A 89 -4.26 3.12 3.09
N TYR A 90 -3.03 2.92 2.64
CA TYR A 90 -1.87 2.70 3.50
C TYR A 90 -0.88 3.85 3.43
N VAL A 91 -0.28 4.16 4.56
CA VAL A 91 1.03 4.82 4.61
C VAL A 91 2.07 3.74 4.80
N GLN A 92 2.97 3.60 3.83
CA GLN A 92 4.04 2.62 3.84
C GLN A 92 5.38 3.31 4.02
N VAL A 93 6.24 2.69 4.84
CA VAL A 93 7.60 3.13 5.10
C VAL A 93 8.56 1.97 4.76
N PRO A 94 8.92 1.79 3.48
CA PRO A 94 10.00 0.91 3.06
C PRO A 94 11.37 1.41 3.56
N LEU A 95 12.25 0.47 3.92
CA LEU A 95 13.67 0.74 4.15
C LEU A 95 14.47 -0.19 3.24
N LEU A 96 14.92 0.33 2.10
CA LEU A 96 15.51 -0.48 1.04
C LEU A 96 17.04 -0.38 1.05
N ALA A 97 17.72 -1.51 0.84
CA ALA A 97 19.10 -1.53 0.37
C ALA A 97 19.09 -1.62 -1.17
N LYS A 98 19.80 -0.71 -1.83
CA LYS A 98 19.82 -0.58 -3.29
C LYS A 98 21.24 -0.81 -3.81
N LEU A 99 21.41 -1.76 -4.72
CA LEU A 99 22.67 -2.04 -5.42
C LEU A 99 22.57 -1.58 -6.87
N THR A 100 23.41 -0.61 -7.26
CA THR A 100 23.40 0.00 -8.59
C THR A 100 24.56 -0.51 -9.45
N PHE A 101 24.25 -1.02 -10.64
CA PHE A 101 25.19 -1.54 -11.63
C PHE A 101 25.04 -0.76 -12.95
N GLY A 102 25.67 0.42 -13.02
CA GLY A 102 25.52 1.31 -14.18
C GLY A 102 24.09 1.87 -14.28
N PRO A 103 23.33 1.59 -15.35
CA PRO A 103 21.97 2.13 -15.54
C PRO A 103 20.87 1.33 -14.81
N VAL A 104 21.20 0.14 -14.29
CA VAL A 104 20.24 -0.76 -13.63
C VAL A 104 20.56 -0.89 -12.15
N TYR A 105 19.54 -1.14 -11.34
CA TYR A 105 19.68 -1.37 -9.92
C TYR A 105 18.72 -2.45 -9.43
N VAL A 106 19.05 -3.04 -8.29
CA VAL A 106 18.17 -3.95 -7.54
C VAL A 106 18.00 -3.42 -6.13
N GLU A 107 16.80 -3.57 -5.58
CA GLU A 107 16.47 -3.10 -4.24
C GLU A 107 15.79 -4.21 -3.43
N ALA A 108 16.11 -4.27 -2.14
CA ALA A 108 15.50 -5.22 -1.22
C ALA A 108 15.53 -4.65 0.21
N GLY A 109 14.49 -4.91 0.99
CA GLY A 109 14.46 -4.49 2.38
C GLY A 109 13.11 -4.71 3.05
N PRO A 110 13.05 -4.50 4.38
CA PRO A 110 11.79 -4.54 5.09
C PRO A 110 10.89 -3.37 4.71
N GLN A 111 9.59 -3.58 4.84
CA GLN A 111 8.57 -2.56 4.65
C GLN A 111 7.58 -2.62 5.81
N PHE A 112 7.23 -1.45 6.33
CA PHE A 112 6.17 -1.30 7.32
C PHE A 112 4.99 -0.58 6.67
N GLY A 113 3.78 -1.06 6.90
CA GLY A 113 2.55 -0.44 6.39
C GLY A 113 1.58 -0.14 7.53
N TYR A 114 1.03 1.07 7.55
CA TYR A 114 -0.03 1.45 8.46
C TYR A 114 -1.31 1.74 7.68
N LEU A 115 -2.39 1.04 8.03
CA LEU A 115 -3.70 1.25 7.42
C LEU A 115 -4.30 2.55 7.96
N VAL A 116 -4.41 3.56 7.10
CA VAL A 116 -4.98 4.87 7.47
C VAL A 116 -6.48 4.87 7.27
N SER A 117 -6.95 4.25 6.19
CA SER A 117 -8.38 4.19 5.89
C SER A 117 -8.76 2.90 5.16
N ALA A 118 -9.92 2.35 5.51
CA ALA A 118 -10.57 1.26 4.80
C ALA A 118 -11.98 1.72 4.44
N ASN A 119 -12.30 1.70 3.14
CA ASN A 119 -13.61 2.07 2.63
C ASN A 119 -14.19 0.91 1.82
N GLU A 120 -15.48 0.70 1.99
CA GLU A 120 -16.24 -0.31 1.28
C GLU A 120 -17.38 0.38 0.54
N ASN A 121 -17.42 0.20 -0.77
CA ASN A 121 -18.46 0.77 -1.62
C ASN A 121 -18.99 -0.28 -2.59
N GLY A 122 -20.31 -0.44 -2.64
CA GLY A 122 -20.95 -1.24 -3.66
C GLY A 122 -22.38 -1.62 -3.32
N MET A 123 -22.88 -2.61 -4.06
CA MET A 123 -24.22 -3.16 -3.89
C MET A 123 -24.10 -4.58 -3.37
N VAL A 124 -24.81 -4.89 -2.29
CA VAL A 124 -24.83 -6.23 -1.68
C VAL A 124 -26.24 -6.83 -1.75
N GLN A 125 -26.32 -8.15 -1.82
CA GLN A 125 -27.58 -8.88 -1.69
C GLN A 125 -27.95 -9.01 -0.22
N VAL A 126 -29.16 -8.59 0.14
CA VAL A 126 -29.73 -8.70 1.48
C VAL A 126 -30.96 -9.60 1.39
N ARG A 127 -31.00 -10.68 2.17
CA ARG A 127 -32.21 -11.51 2.32
C ARG A 127 -33.05 -10.98 3.48
N ASN A 128 -34.32 -10.69 3.21
CA ASN A 128 -35.25 -10.31 4.28
C ASN A 128 -35.73 -11.54 5.06
N SER A 129 -36.34 -11.33 6.23
CA SER A 129 -36.88 -12.38 7.12
C SER A 129 -37.98 -13.25 6.49
N SER A 130 -38.51 -12.85 5.32
CA SER A 130 -39.51 -13.58 4.54
C SER A 130 -38.91 -14.34 3.35
N GLY A 131 -37.57 -14.36 3.21
CA GLY A 131 -36.86 -15.09 2.15
C GLY A 131 -36.68 -14.34 0.82
N ASN A 132 -37.14 -13.08 0.72
CA ASN A 132 -37.00 -12.28 -0.49
C ASN A 132 -35.58 -11.69 -0.62
N VAL A 133 -35.03 -11.69 -1.84
CA VAL A 133 -33.73 -11.08 -2.15
C VAL A 133 -33.94 -9.62 -2.53
N ALA A 134 -33.32 -8.71 -1.78
CA ALA A 134 -33.23 -7.28 -2.05
C ALA A 134 -31.77 -6.88 -2.26
N TYR A 135 -31.55 -5.69 -2.85
CA TYR A 135 -30.21 -5.12 -3.03
C TYR A 135 -30.10 -3.83 -2.23
N ALA A 136 -29.02 -3.68 -1.46
CA ALA A 136 -28.74 -2.48 -0.68
C ALA A 136 -27.40 -1.87 -1.10
N GLY A 137 -27.34 -0.55 -1.19
CA GLY A 137 -26.10 0.19 -1.35
C GLY A 137 -25.36 0.26 -0.03
N VAL A 138 -24.07 -0.06 -0.07
CA VAL A 138 -23.13 0.05 1.05
C VAL A 138 -22.12 1.11 0.66
N ASP A 139 -22.03 2.17 1.45
CA ASP A 139 -20.94 3.13 1.43
C ASP A 139 -20.54 3.37 2.89
N GLN A 140 -19.50 2.68 3.34
CA GLN A 140 -19.09 2.70 4.73
C GLN A 140 -17.58 2.76 4.89
N SER A 141 -17.15 3.52 5.90
CA SER A 141 -15.76 3.56 6.36
C SER A 141 -15.59 2.48 7.41
N SER A 142 -14.87 1.41 7.07
CA SER A 142 -14.58 0.28 7.96
C SER A 142 -13.31 0.49 8.79
N THR A 143 -12.96 1.76 9.08
CA THR A 143 -11.71 2.14 9.77
C THR A 143 -11.66 1.79 11.25
N SER A 144 -12.75 1.31 11.84
CA SER A 144 -12.79 1.00 13.27
C SER A 144 -12.77 -0.51 13.50
N ASN A 145 -11.73 -0.98 14.20
CA ASN A 145 -11.81 -2.17 15.05
C ASN A 145 -12.53 -1.82 16.35
#